data_AF-A0A2H9QV61-F1
#
_entry.id   AF-A0A2H9QV61-F1
#
_cell.length_a   1.000
_cell.length_b   1.000
_cell.length_c   1.000
_cell.angle_alpha   90.00
_cell.angle_beta   90.00
_cell.angle_gamma   90.00
#
_symmetry.space_group_name_H-M   'P 1'
#
loop_
_entity.id
_entity.type
_entity.pdbx_description
1 polymer ?
#
loop_
_entity_poly.entity_id
_entity_poly.type
_entity_poly.pdbx_seq_one_letter_code
_entity_poly.pdbx_strand_id
1 'polypeptide(L)'
;MENLRVLKHLAIMGGLRNFVPLSSGELAKMLGISQQSASKKILELIDNGIIERRLGAKKPLIKITKKGLGLLQKEYAEYQRMFEALKKLSVKGVVISGMGEGRYYLTLKGYKDQLKRKLRFSPYEGTLNLRISPGESSKLNILKESSGITIDGFQDGERTFGPGKCFPAKIRNMDCA
;
A
#
# COMPACT_ATOMS: atom_id res chain seq x y z
N MET A 1 6.65 -18.49 1.66
CA MET A 1 7.42 -17.87 2.76
C MET A 1 8.93 -18.07 2.62
N GLU A 2 9.42 -19.28 2.33
CA GLU A 2 10.87 -19.56 2.36
C GLU A 2 11.70 -18.94 1.23
N ASN A 3 11.13 -18.77 0.03
CA ASN A 3 11.78 -18.12 -1.12
C ASN A 3 12.05 -16.64 -0.87
N LEU A 4 11.16 -15.99 -0.13
CA LEU A 4 11.24 -14.57 0.13
C LEU A 4 12.42 -14.22 1.05
N ARG A 5 12.78 -15.13 1.96
CA ARG A 5 13.93 -14.97 2.86
C ARG A 5 15.23 -14.87 2.05
N VAL A 6 15.40 -15.69 1.01
CA VAL A 6 16.54 -15.64 0.08
C VAL A 6 16.59 -14.31 -0.66
N LEU A 7 15.44 -13.86 -1.20
CA LEU A 7 15.36 -12.60 -1.93
C LEU A 7 15.65 -11.38 -1.04
N LYS A 8 15.19 -11.38 0.22
CA LYS A 8 15.51 -10.32 1.20
C LYS A 8 17.02 -10.23 1.42
N HIS A 9 17.69 -11.36 1.62
CA HIS A 9 19.15 -11.40 1.76
C HIS A 9 19.90 -10.94 0.52
N LEU A 10 19.52 -11.44 -0.67
CA LEU A 10 20.10 -10.99 -1.93
C LEU A 10 19.90 -9.49 -2.16
N ALA A 11 18.73 -8.95 -1.83
CA ALA A 11 18.44 -7.52 -1.94
C ALA A 11 19.35 -6.68 -1.04
N ILE A 12 19.57 -7.10 0.22
CA ILE A 12 20.49 -6.44 1.16
C ILE A 12 21.92 -6.43 0.61
N MET A 13 22.34 -7.49 -0.08
CA MET A 13 23.65 -7.57 -0.73
C MET A 13 23.76 -6.69 -2.00
N GLY A 14 22.67 -6.04 -2.45
CA GLY A 14 22.63 -5.22 -3.67
C GLY A 14 22.08 -5.94 -4.90
N GLY A 15 21.55 -7.16 -4.73
CA GLY A 15 21.05 -8.05 -5.78
C GLY A 15 19.86 -7.54 -6.58
N LEU A 16 19.26 -6.40 -6.20
CA LEU A 16 18.22 -5.74 -6.99
C LEU A 16 18.79 -4.99 -8.20
N ARG A 17 19.99 -4.43 -8.07
CA ARG A 17 20.63 -3.60 -9.10
C ARG A 17 21.73 -4.36 -9.82
N ASN A 18 22.51 -5.11 -9.06
CA ASN A 18 23.75 -5.73 -9.53
C ASN A 18 23.73 -7.24 -9.34
N PHE A 19 24.62 -7.91 -10.06
CA PHE A 19 25.00 -9.29 -9.78
C PHE A 19 25.84 -9.33 -8.52
N VAL A 20 25.40 -10.09 -7.51
CA VAL A 20 26.10 -10.23 -6.24
C VAL A 20 26.73 -11.61 -6.12
N PRO A 21 27.95 -11.71 -5.59
CA PRO A 21 28.65 -12.98 -5.55
C PRO A 21 28.18 -13.82 -4.34
N LEU A 22 27.51 -14.95 -4.60
CA LEU A 22 26.91 -15.81 -3.59
C LEU A 22 26.97 -17.29 -3.98
N SER A 23 27.62 -18.10 -3.14
CA SER A 23 27.64 -19.56 -3.21
C SER A 23 26.48 -20.20 -2.43
N SER A 24 26.15 -21.46 -2.72
CA SER A 24 25.16 -22.20 -1.95
C SER A 24 25.59 -22.43 -0.49
N GLY A 25 26.90 -22.56 -0.22
CA GLY A 25 27.43 -22.66 1.14
C GLY A 25 27.26 -21.38 1.96
N GLU A 26 27.49 -20.21 1.35
CA GLU A 26 27.20 -18.91 2.00
C GLU A 26 25.69 -18.77 2.26
N LEU A 27 24.85 -19.08 1.28
CA LEU A 27 23.39 -19.02 1.44
C LEU A 27 22.90 -19.97 2.54
N ALA A 28 23.47 -21.17 2.63
CA ALA A 28 23.16 -22.17 3.65
C ALA A 28 23.41 -21.63 5.07
N LYS A 29 24.59 -21.01 5.29
CA LYS A 29 24.94 -20.35 6.55
C LYS A 29 23.97 -19.22 6.88
N MET A 30 23.59 -18.40 5.89
CA MET A 30 22.66 -17.27 6.09
C MET A 30 21.25 -17.74 6.49
N LEU A 31 20.80 -18.87 5.94
CA LEU A 31 19.46 -19.41 6.18
C LEU A 31 19.40 -20.36 7.38
N GLY A 32 20.54 -20.86 7.86
CA GLY A 32 20.61 -21.89 8.89
C GLY A 32 20.19 -23.27 8.37
N ILE A 33 20.53 -23.61 7.13
CA ILE A 33 20.17 -24.87 6.47
C ILE A 33 21.41 -25.58 5.92
N SER A 34 21.27 -26.81 5.41
CA SER A 34 22.36 -27.51 4.73
C SER A 34 22.70 -26.89 3.37
N GLN A 35 23.94 -27.09 2.92
CA GLN A 35 24.39 -26.64 1.60
C GLN A 35 23.56 -27.25 0.46
N GLN A 36 23.16 -28.51 0.58
CA GLN A 36 22.33 -29.21 -0.40
C GLN A 36 20.94 -28.56 -0.51
N SER A 37 20.31 -28.24 0.62
CA SER A 37 19.02 -27.54 0.64
C SER A 37 19.15 -26.13 0.03
N ALA A 38 20.22 -25.40 0.33
CA ALA A 38 20.48 -24.10 -0.27
C ALA A 38 20.71 -24.20 -1.79
N SER A 39 21.46 -25.19 -2.27
CA SER A 39 21.65 -25.45 -3.71
C SER A 39 20.32 -25.74 -4.40
N LYS A 40 19.50 -26.64 -3.84
CA LYS A 40 18.17 -26.97 -4.38
C LYS A 40 17.30 -25.71 -4.51
N LYS A 41 17.32 -24.86 -3.49
CA LYS A 41 16.52 -23.64 -3.47
C LYS A 41 17.00 -22.59 -4.48
N ILE A 42 18.30 -22.47 -4.70
CA ILE A 42 18.84 -21.63 -5.79
C ILE A 42 18.33 -22.13 -7.13
N LEU A 43 18.36 -23.44 -7.38
CA LEU A 43 17.83 -24.02 -8.63
C LEU A 43 16.34 -23.73 -8.79
N GLU A 44 15.52 -23.99 -7.76
CA GLU A 44 14.09 -23.69 -7.79
C GLU A 44 13.80 -22.21 -8.11
N LEU A 45 14.57 -21.28 -7.54
CA LEU A 45 14.40 -19.84 -7.81
C LEU A 45 14.82 -19.47 -9.24
N ILE A 46 15.82 -20.15 -9.81
CA ILE A 46 16.23 -19.97 -11.21
C ILE A 46 15.16 -20.52 -12.14
N ASP A 47 14.68 -21.74 -11.90
CA ASP A 47 13.68 -22.43 -12.73
C ASP A 47 12.35 -21.65 -12.77
N ASN A 48 12.00 -20.99 -11.66
CA ASN A 48 10.85 -20.11 -11.58
C ASN A 48 11.10 -18.69 -12.16
N GLY A 49 12.29 -18.39 -12.68
CA GLY A 49 12.67 -17.09 -13.23
C GLY A 49 12.71 -15.96 -12.20
N ILE A 50 12.85 -16.29 -10.91
CA ILE A 50 12.82 -15.34 -9.79
C ILE A 50 14.21 -14.71 -9.59
N ILE A 51 15.27 -15.49 -9.82
CA ILE A 51 16.65 -15.03 -9.83
C ILE A 51 17.35 -15.47 -11.11
N GLU A 52 18.42 -14.78 -11.47
CA GLU A 52 19.33 -15.16 -12.54
C GLU A 52 20.73 -15.45 -11.97
N ARG A 53 21.43 -16.43 -12.54
CA ARG A 53 22.78 -16.83 -12.13
C ARG A 53 23.76 -16.72 -13.29
N ARG A 54 24.95 -16.20 -13.03
CA ARG A 54 26.10 -16.20 -13.94
C ARG A 54 27.30 -16.87 -13.29
N LEU A 55 28.19 -17.39 -14.13
CA LEU A 55 29.51 -17.80 -13.68
C LEU A 55 30.32 -16.54 -13.33
N GLY A 56 31.01 -16.56 -12.20
CA GLY A 56 31.96 -15.54 -11.79
C GLY A 56 33.33 -16.16 -11.59
N ALA A 57 34.39 -15.33 -11.62
CA ALA A 57 35.77 -15.80 -11.59
C ALA A 57 36.14 -16.62 -10.34
N LYS A 58 35.51 -16.35 -9.19
CA LYS A 58 35.76 -17.06 -7.91
C LYS A 58 34.52 -17.73 -7.32
N LYS A 59 33.35 -17.15 -7.55
CA LYS A 59 32.07 -17.66 -7.06
C LYS A 59 30.93 -17.29 -8.01
N PRO A 60 29.82 -18.06 -8.00
CA PRO A 60 28.64 -17.72 -8.79
C PRO A 60 28.12 -16.33 -8.44
N LEU A 61 27.61 -15.66 -9.46
CA LEU A 61 26.96 -14.37 -9.32
C LEU A 61 25.45 -14.55 -9.45
N ILE A 62 24.68 -13.96 -8.55
CA ILE A 62 23.23 -14.06 -8.52
C ILE A 62 22.62 -12.65 -8.55
N LYS A 63 21.55 -12.45 -9.32
CA LYS A 63 20.77 -11.21 -9.35
C LYS A 63 19.28 -11.52 -9.28
N ILE A 64 18.51 -10.62 -8.66
CA ILE A 64 17.06 -10.70 -8.59
C ILE A 64 16.49 -10.20 -9.91
N THR A 65 15.59 -10.96 -10.53
CA THR A 65 14.92 -10.56 -11.77
C THR A 65 13.78 -9.57 -11.49
N LYS A 66 13.16 -9.01 -12.54
CA LYS A 66 11.92 -8.23 -12.39
C LYS A 66 10.80 -9.01 -11.69
N LYS A 67 10.69 -10.32 -11.98
CA LYS A 67 9.70 -11.21 -11.34
C LYS A 67 9.99 -11.35 -9.84
N GLY A 68 11.26 -11.56 -9.45
CA GLY A 68 11.64 -11.61 -8.05
C GLY A 68 11.47 -10.29 -7.30
N LEU A 69 11.73 -9.16 -7.96
CA LEU A 69 11.42 -7.84 -7.41
C LEU A 69 9.92 -7.67 -7.14
N GLY A 70 9.06 -8.13 -8.06
CA GLY A 70 7.61 -8.12 -7.86
C GLY A 70 7.15 -8.87 -6.60
N LEU A 71 7.81 -9.98 -6.26
CA LEU A 71 7.53 -10.71 -5.00
C LEU A 71 7.89 -9.89 -3.76
N LEU A 72 9.03 -9.19 -3.78
CA LEU A 72 9.43 -8.31 -2.68
C LEU A 72 8.50 -7.09 -2.55
N GLN A 73 8.05 -6.53 -3.68
CA GLN A 73 7.10 -5.41 -3.68
C GLN A 73 5.73 -5.83 -3.15
N LYS A 74 5.27 -7.04 -3.51
CA LYS A 74 4.02 -7.59 -2.97
C LYS A 74 4.08 -7.76 -1.46
N GLU A 75 5.17 -8.34 -0.94
CA GLU A 75 5.38 -8.44 0.52
C GLU A 75 5.40 -7.06 1.18
N TYR A 76 6.12 -6.10 0.59
CA TYR A 76 6.21 -4.75 1.14
C TYR A 76 4.83 -4.10 1.23
N ALA A 77 4.00 -4.22 0.20
CA ALA A 77 2.63 -3.72 0.20
C ALA A 77 1.75 -4.44 1.24
N GLU A 78 1.94 -5.74 1.47
CA GLU A 78 1.26 -6.47 2.55
C GLU A 78 1.64 -5.92 3.93
N TYR A 79 2.92 -5.70 4.19
CA TYR A 79 3.36 -5.08 5.45
C TYR A 79 2.86 -3.64 5.61
N GLN A 80 2.87 -2.84 4.54
CA GLN A 80 2.28 -1.49 4.59
C GLN A 80 0.82 -1.55 5.02
N ARG A 81 0.00 -2.39 4.37
CA ARG A 81 -1.40 -2.58 4.74
C ARG A 81 -1.58 -3.02 6.20
N MET A 82 -0.80 -4.01 6.65
CA MET A 82 -0.88 -4.51 8.03
C MET A 82 -0.53 -3.43 9.07
N PHE A 83 0.55 -2.68 8.86
CA PHE A 83 0.98 -1.65 9.81
C PHE A 83 0.18 -0.36 9.72
N GLU A 84 -0.39 -0.04 8.54
CA GLU A 84 -1.30 1.08 8.37
C GLU A 84 -2.68 0.78 8.97
N ALA A 85 -3.14 -0.47 8.98
CA ALA A 85 -4.31 -0.88 9.75
C ALA A 85 -4.11 -0.71 11.28
N LEU A 86 -2.86 -0.74 11.76
CA LEU A 86 -2.50 -0.55 13.17
C LEU A 86 -2.28 0.92 13.57
N LYS A 87 -2.24 1.85 12.61
CA LYS A 87 -1.98 3.28 12.87
C LYS A 87 -3.15 4.14 12.42
N LYS A 88 -3.34 5.30 13.08
CA LYS A 88 -4.11 6.40 12.49
C LYS A 88 -3.44 6.77 11.17
N LEU A 89 -4.14 6.58 10.05
CA LEU A 89 -3.64 6.93 8.72
C LEU A 89 -3.40 8.44 8.66
N SER A 90 -2.20 8.86 8.26
CA SER A 90 -1.87 10.27 8.03
C SER A 90 -1.50 10.48 6.57
N VAL A 91 -2.17 11.44 5.94
CA VAL A 91 -1.99 11.82 4.54
C VAL A 91 -1.55 13.28 4.48
N LYS A 92 -0.57 13.58 3.64
CA LYS A 92 -0.15 14.96 3.33
C LYS A 92 -0.65 15.38 1.95
N GLY A 93 -1.04 16.65 1.84
CA GLY A 93 -1.50 17.24 0.60
C GLY A 93 -1.49 18.77 0.64
N VAL A 94 -1.78 19.37 -0.50
CA VAL A 94 -1.89 20.82 -0.69
C VAL A 94 -3.36 21.20 -0.77
N VAL A 95 -3.76 22.23 -0.02
CA VAL A 95 -5.11 22.79 -0.11
C VAL A 95 -5.32 23.41 -1.48
N ILE A 96 -6.44 23.08 -2.12
CA ILE A 96 -6.81 23.63 -3.43
C ILE A 96 -8.24 24.18 -3.39
N SER A 97 -8.50 25.19 -4.20
CA SER A 97 -9.86 25.68 -4.46
C SER A 97 -10.56 24.76 -5.46
N GLY A 98 -11.89 24.67 -5.34
CA GLY A 98 -12.77 24.02 -6.32
C GLY A 98 -13.89 24.96 -6.76
N MET A 99 -14.89 24.43 -7.47
CA MET A 99 -16.04 25.22 -7.96
C MET A 99 -17.11 25.50 -6.88
N GLY A 100 -16.90 25.07 -5.64
CA GLY A 100 -17.84 25.30 -4.54
C GLY A 100 -19.00 24.30 -4.45
N GLU A 101 -19.04 23.30 -5.33
CA GLU A 101 -20.13 22.29 -5.39
C GLU A 101 -20.29 21.48 -4.10
N GLY A 102 -19.23 21.32 -3.30
CA GLY A 102 -19.30 20.62 -2.02
C GLY A 102 -20.35 21.20 -1.07
N ARG A 103 -20.56 22.53 -1.10
CA ARG A 103 -21.64 23.17 -0.32
C ARG A 103 -23.01 22.68 -0.77
N TYR A 104 -23.26 22.62 -2.07
CA TYR A 104 -24.52 22.14 -2.63
C TYR A 104 -24.83 20.73 -2.10
N TYR A 105 -23.91 19.78 -2.25
CA TYR A 105 -24.13 18.40 -1.78
C TYR A 105 -24.35 18.30 -0.27
N LEU A 106 -23.57 19.02 0.55
CA LEU A 106 -23.68 18.95 2.00
C LEU A 106 -24.94 19.64 2.58
N THR A 107 -25.63 20.45 1.77
CA THR A 107 -26.93 21.04 2.15
C THR A 107 -28.13 20.15 1.82
N LEU A 108 -27.97 19.15 0.95
CA LEU A 108 -29.05 18.24 0.58
C LEU A 108 -29.48 17.41 1.80
N LYS A 109 -30.79 17.41 2.10
CA LYS A 109 -31.36 16.73 3.27
C LYS A 109 -30.94 15.26 3.36
N GLY A 110 -30.93 14.55 2.23
CA GLY A 110 -30.54 13.14 2.16
C GLY A 110 -29.11 12.86 2.62
N TYR A 111 -28.16 13.78 2.39
CA TYR A 111 -26.81 13.68 2.95
C TYR A 111 -26.72 14.31 4.35
N LYS A 112 -27.24 15.53 4.53
CA LYS A 112 -27.16 16.29 5.78
C LYS A 112 -27.66 15.51 7.00
N ASP A 113 -28.81 14.84 6.87
CA ASP A 113 -29.40 14.05 7.95
C ASP A 113 -28.56 12.82 8.29
N GLN A 114 -27.99 12.16 7.28
CA GLN A 114 -27.10 11.02 7.47
C GLN A 114 -25.77 11.43 8.11
N LEU A 115 -25.17 12.53 7.66
CA LEU A 115 -23.92 13.05 8.20
C LEU A 115 -24.08 13.42 9.67
N LYS A 116 -25.14 14.16 10.03
CA LYS A 116 -25.45 14.51 11.43
C LYS A 116 -25.66 13.28 12.30
N ARG A 117 -26.38 12.27 11.80
CA ARG A 117 -26.67 11.02 12.53
C ARG A 117 -25.44 10.11 12.68
N LYS A 118 -24.63 9.97 11.63
CA LYS A 118 -23.55 8.98 11.55
C LYS A 118 -22.19 9.51 12.01
N LEU A 119 -21.89 10.81 11.82
CA LEU A 119 -20.58 11.40 12.14
C LEU A 119 -20.46 11.98 13.56
N ARG A 120 -21.56 12.07 14.31
CA ARG A 120 -21.60 12.62 15.68
C ARG A 120 -21.15 14.09 15.80
N PHE A 121 -21.03 14.80 14.68
CA PHE A 121 -20.89 16.25 14.61
C PHE A 121 -21.66 16.81 13.41
N SER A 122 -21.92 18.12 13.38
CA SER A 122 -22.51 18.79 12.22
C SER A 122 -21.39 19.40 11.37
N PRO A 123 -21.11 18.88 10.16
CA PRO A 123 -20.08 19.46 9.31
C PRO A 123 -20.48 20.88 8.86
N TYR A 124 -19.46 21.71 8.60
CA TYR A 124 -19.65 22.96 7.89
C TYR A 124 -20.19 22.67 6.48
N GLU A 125 -21.02 23.58 5.95
CA GLU A 125 -21.63 23.44 4.61
C GLU A 125 -20.61 23.79 3.51
N GLY A 126 -19.61 22.92 3.35
CA GLY A 126 -18.55 23.01 2.36
C GLY A 126 -17.50 21.91 2.52
N THR A 127 -16.63 21.73 1.51
CA THR A 127 -15.54 20.76 1.53
C THR A 127 -14.19 21.44 1.44
N LEU A 128 -13.21 20.92 2.18
CA LEU A 128 -11.81 21.31 2.04
C LEU A 128 -11.12 20.35 1.07
N ASN A 129 -10.83 20.82 -0.13
CA ASN A 129 -10.20 19.97 -1.14
C ASN A 129 -8.69 19.89 -0.90
N LEU A 130 -8.17 18.67 -0.85
CA LEU A 130 -6.75 18.38 -0.70
C LEU A 130 -6.23 17.62 -1.93
N ARG A 131 -5.21 18.17 -2.59
CA ARG A 131 -4.43 17.43 -3.58
C ARG A 131 -3.35 16.64 -2.87
N ILE A 132 -3.45 15.31 -2.91
CA ILE A 132 -2.54 14.41 -2.18
C ILE A 132 -1.16 14.37 -2.85
N SER A 133 -0.11 14.38 -2.03
CA SER A 133 1.27 14.29 -2.52
C SER A 133 1.54 12.95 -3.22
N PRO A 134 2.35 12.91 -4.31
CA PRO A 134 2.54 11.69 -5.11
C PRO A 134 3.00 10.44 -4.34
N GLY A 135 3.80 10.60 -3.28
CA GLY A 135 4.27 9.49 -2.43
C GLY A 135 3.23 8.97 -1.42
N GLU A 136 2.09 9.65 -1.28
CA GLU A 136 1.07 9.36 -0.27
C GLU A 136 -0.17 8.69 -0.89
N SER A 137 -0.25 8.58 -2.22
CA SER A 137 -1.45 8.10 -2.92
C SER A 137 -1.80 6.64 -2.60
N SER A 138 -0.83 5.80 -2.28
CA SER A 138 -1.09 4.40 -1.88
C SER A 138 -1.93 4.30 -0.61
N LYS A 139 -1.81 5.28 0.30
CA LYS A 139 -2.59 5.36 1.54
C LYS A 139 -4.09 5.54 1.28
N LEU A 140 -4.45 6.21 0.18
CA LEU A 140 -5.86 6.37 -0.19
C LEU A 140 -6.52 5.06 -0.62
N ASN A 141 -5.76 4.12 -1.17
CA ASN A 141 -6.31 2.81 -1.55
C ASN A 141 -6.75 2.02 -0.32
N ILE A 142 -6.06 2.19 0.81
CA ILE A 142 -6.42 1.57 2.08
C ILE A 142 -7.76 2.12 2.59
N LEU A 143 -8.01 3.43 2.45
CA LEU A 143 -9.30 4.00 2.76
C LEU A 143 -10.41 3.43 1.86
N LYS A 144 -10.17 3.32 0.55
CA LYS A 144 -11.18 2.78 -0.38
C LYS A 144 -11.62 1.35 -0.02
N GLU A 145 -10.67 0.51 0.37
CA GLU A 145 -10.89 -0.89 0.78
C GLU A 145 -11.45 -1.01 2.21
N SER A 146 -11.25 0.01 3.05
CA SER A 146 -11.80 0.04 4.40
C SER A 146 -13.33 0.17 4.41
N SER A 147 -13.96 -0.35 5.47
CA SER A 147 -15.42 -0.30 5.64
C SER A 147 -15.93 1.15 5.70
N GLY A 148 -15.24 2.03 6.44
CA GLY A 148 -15.63 3.42 6.62
C GLY A 148 -17.04 3.59 7.22
N ILE A 149 -17.51 4.83 7.28
CA ILE A 149 -18.92 5.14 7.58
C ILE A 149 -19.62 5.34 6.24
N THR A 150 -20.46 4.38 5.86
CA THR A 150 -21.24 4.47 4.62
C THR A 150 -22.32 5.55 4.72
N ILE A 151 -22.38 6.41 3.72
CA ILE A 151 -23.47 7.35 3.47
C ILE A 151 -24.24 6.81 2.28
N ASP A 152 -25.52 6.53 2.49
CA ASP A 152 -26.36 5.88 1.49
C ASP A 152 -26.76 6.89 0.41
N GLY A 153 -26.86 6.41 -0.83
CA GLY A 153 -27.44 7.19 -1.92
C GLY A 153 -28.94 7.41 -1.71
N PHE A 154 -29.49 8.43 -2.37
CA PHE A 154 -30.92 8.74 -2.31
C PHE A 154 -31.38 9.39 -3.61
N GLN A 155 -32.69 9.49 -3.78
CA GLN A 155 -33.32 10.21 -4.90
C GLN A 155 -34.20 11.32 -4.32
N ASP A 156 -34.19 12.51 -4.95
CA ASP A 156 -35.03 13.65 -4.56
C ASP A 156 -36.17 13.94 -5.55
N GLY A 157 -36.50 12.96 -6.38
CA GLY A 157 -37.50 13.06 -7.44
C GLY A 157 -36.89 13.43 -8.79
N GLU A 158 -36.06 14.46 -8.84
CA GLU A 158 -35.43 14.93 -10.09
C GLU A 158 -34.08 14.25 -10.36
N ARG A 159 -33.34 13.89 -9.31
CA ARG A 159 -31.97 13.36 -9.45
C ARG A 159 -31.71 12.22 -8.50
N THR A 160 -30.79 11.34 -8.91
CA THR A 160 -30.23 10.28 -8.07
C THR A 160 -28.84 10.70 -7.60
N PHE A 161 -28.63 10.59 -6.29
CA PHE A 161 -27.37 10.90 -5.62
C PHE A 161 -26.71 9.61 -5.16
N GLY A 162 -25.44 9.43 -5.52
CA GLY A 162 -24.70 8.21 -5.25
C GLY A 162 -24.33 8.03 -3.78
N PRO A 163 -23.98 6.81 -3.35
CA PRO A 163 -23.44 6.59 -2.01
C PRO A 163 -22.03 7.19 -1.86
N GLY A 164 -21.62 7.38 -0.61
CA GLY A 164 -20.27 7.82 -0.24
C GLY A 164 -19.73 7.06 0.97
N LYS A 165 -18.44 7.21 1.23
CA LYS A 165 -17.81 6.74 2.48
C LYS A 165 -17.14 7.91 3.18
N CYS A 166 -17.38 8.04 4.47
CA CYS A 166 -16.74 9.01 5.34
C CYS A 166 -15.76 8.31 6.28
N PHE A 167 -14.66 8.98 6.61
CA PHE A 167 -13.64 8.45 7.52
C PHE A 167 -13.35 9.49 8.60
N PRO A 168 -13.65 9.21 9.89
CA PRO A 168 -13.31 10.13 10.96
C PRO A 168 -11.83 10.52 10.90
N ALA A 169 -11.57 11.81 10.79
CA ALA A 169 -10.26 12.36 10.58
C ALA A 169 -10.03 13.57 11.49
N LYS A 170 -8.76 13.99 11.59
CA LYS A 170 -8.37 15.21 12.26
C LYS A 170 -7.43 16.03 11.39
N ILE A 171 -7.75 17.32 11.23
CA ILE A 171 -6.82 18.31 10.69
C ILE A 171 -6.31 19.10 11.88
N ARG A 172 -5.05 18.86 12.26
CA ARG A 172 -4.48 19.32 13.53
C ARG A 172 -5.35 18.83 14.70
N ASN A 173 -6.09 19.72 15.35
CA ASN A 173 -6.97 19.42 16.49
C ASN A 173 -8.47 19.54 16.14
N MET A 174 -8.82 19.77 14.88
CA MET A 174 -10.22 19.88 14.44
C MET A 174 -10.71 18.53 13.90
N ASP A 175 -11.85 18.07 14.41
CA ASP A 175 -12.53 16.88 13.90
C ASP A 175 -13.14 17.16 12.52
N CYS A 176 -12.98 16.21 11.61
CA CYS A 176 -13.54 16.24 10.26
C CYS A 176 -13.79 14.81 9.76
N ALA A 177 -14.27 14.67 8.53
CA ALA A 177 -14.51 13.39 7.88
C ALA A 177 -14.25 13.44 6.37
#